data_AF-A0A3M0ZXV1-F1
#
_entry.id   AF-A0A3M0ZXV1-F1
#
_cell.length_a   1.000
_cell.length_b   1.000
_cell.length_c   1.000
_cell.angle_alpha   90.00
_cell.angle_beta   90.00
_cell.angle_gamma   90.00
#
_symmetry.space_group_name_H-M   'P 1'
#
loop_
_entity.id
_entity.type
_entity.pdbx_description
1 polymer ?
#
loop_
_entity_poly.entity_id
_entity_poly.type
_entity_poly.pdbx_seq_one_letter_code
_entity_poly.pdbx_strand_id
1 'polypeptide(L)'
;MTLKVYLSGEIHTDWRERIIAGAKGLDVAFSSPVTDHAASDDCGAVILGEESDPYWRDHKGAMINAIRTRKGIRDADVVVVRFGEKYKQWNAAFDAGYAAALGKSLIVLHPEEHQHALKEVDAAALAVAREPEQVVAILAYVLTGRLPVRD
;
A
#
# COMPACT_ATOMS: atom_id res chain seq x y z
N MET A 1 10.07 19.68 3.09
CA MET A 1 8.64 19.38 3.27
C MET A 1 8.59 17.89 3.22
N THR A 2 8.32 17.23 4.35
CA THR A 2 8.36 15.77 4.40
C THR A 2 7.15 15.19 3.69
N LEU A 3 7.40 14.45 2.62
CA LEU A 3 6.36 13.79 1.83
C LEU A 3 5.87 12.55 2.59
N LYS A 4 4.57 12.46 2.85
CA LYS A 4 3.97 11.31 3.55
C LYS A 4 3.53 10.25 2.55
N VAL A 5 4.09 9.05 2.67
CA VAL A 5 3.81 7.94 1.77
C VAL A 5 3.20 6.77 2.53
N TYR A 6 2.03 6.29 2.10
CA TYR A 6 1.39 5.09 2.65
C TYR A 6 1.59 3.89 1.72
N LEU A 7 2.20 2.81 2.23
CA LEU A 7 2.54 1.59 1.50
C LEU A 7 1.51 0.48 1.77
N SER A 8 0.44 0.43 0.96
CA SER A 8 -0.58 -0.63 1.01
C SER A 8 -0.28 -1.77 0.02
N GLY A 9 -0.90 -2.94 0.23
CA GLY A 9 -0.76 -4.11 -0.65
C GLY A 9 -0.33 -5.37 0.09
N GLU A 10 0.11 -6.37 -0.67
CA GLU A 10 0.59 -7.66 -0.11
C GLU A 10 1.69 -7.47 0.94
N ILE A 11 1.80 -8.45 1.83
CA ILE A 11 2.75 -8.49 2.96
C ILE A 11 3.62 -9.76 2.91
N HIS A 12 3.74 -10.39 1.75
CA HIS A 12 4.42 -11.67 1.52
C HIS A 12 5.80 -11.53 0.86
N THR A 13 6.21 -10.32 0.46
CA THR A 13 7.54 -10.03 -0.11
C THR A 13 8.19 -8.82 0.58
N ASP A 14 9.44 -8.53 0.22
CA ASP A 14 10.30 -7.48 0.77
C ASP A 14 10.16 -6.10 0.09
N TRP A 15 9.11 -5.90 -0.71
CA TRP A 15 8.97 -4.72 -1.56
C TRP A 15 8.94 -3.39 -0.77
N ARG A 16 8.37 -3.39 0.44
CA ARG A 16 8.33 -2.18 1.29
C ARG A 16 9.73 -1.84 1.78
N GLU A 17 10.47 -2.84 2.22
CA GLU A 17 11.85 -2.71 2.69
C GLU A 17 12.73 -2.18 1.56
N ARG A 18 12.55 -2.67 0.33
CA ARG A 18 13.25 -2.15 -0.86
C ARG A 18 12.96 -0.68 -1.11
N ILE A 19 11.70 -0.23 -1.04
CA ILE A 19 11.34 1.19 -1.19
C ILE A 19 11.94 2.04 -0.07
N ILE A 20 11.79 1.62 1.18
CA ILE A 20 12.27 2.37 2.35
C ILE A 20 13.80 2.47 2.31
N ALA A 21 14.50 1.39 1.97
CA ALA A 21 15.95 1.38 1.85
C ALA A 21 16.43 2.24 0.67
N GLY A 22 15.79 2.14 -0.49
CA GLY A 22 16.13 2.93 -1.68
C GLY A 22 15.86 4.42 -1.52
N ALA A 23 14.88 4.80 -0.69
CA ALA A 23 14.55 6.18 -0.38
C ALA A 23 15.39 6.79 0.75
N LYS A 24 16.41 6.09 1.27
CA LYS A 24 17.31 6.64 2.29
C LYS A 24 17.96 7.93 1.78
N GLY A 25 17.81 9.00 2.55
CA GLY A 25 18.30 10.34 2.19
C GLY A 25 17.27 11.25 1.51
N LEU A 26 16.07 10.73 1.18
CA LEU A 26 14.94 11.55 0.75
C LEU A 26 14.13 12.05 1.97
N ASP A 27 13.54 13.25 1.87
CA ASP A 27 12.62 13.82 2.89
C ASP A 27 11.23 13.16 2.79
N VAL A 28 11.15 11.87 3.10
CA VAL A 28 9.95 11.02 3.03
C VAL A 28 9.67 10.36 4.38
N ALA A 29 8.40 10.37 4.79
CA ALA A 29 7.91 9.59 5.93
C ALA A 29 7.00 8.47 5.44
N PHE A 30 7.38 7.22 5.70
CA PHE A 30 6.61 6.03 5.32
C PHE A 30 5.70 5.55 6.45
N SER A 31 4.55 5.01 6.07
CA SER A 31 3.64 4.26 6.94
C SER A 31 2.99 3.10 6.19
N SER A 32 2.54 2.06 6.89
CA SER A 32 1.98 0.84 6.29
C SER A 32 0.93 0.19 7.20
N PRO A 33 0.15 -0.78 6.68
CA PRO A 33 -0.63 -1.69 7.51
C PRO A 33 0.24 -2.47 8.53
N VAL A 34 -0.42 -3.14 9.47
CA VAL A 34 0.23 -4.14 10.32
C VAL A 34 0.63 -5.32 9.44
N THR A 35 1.91 -5.70 9.49
CA THR A 35 2.47 -6.80 8.69
C THR A 35 2.60 -8.10 9.48
N ASP A 36 2.42 -8.05 10.80
CA ASP A 36 2.24 -9.24 11.64
C ASP A 36 0.86 -9.84 11.36
N HIS A 37 0.87 -10.96 10.62
CA HIS A 37 -0.34 -11.68 10.22
C HIS A 37 -1.20 -12.09 11.41
N ALA A 38 -0.62 -12.74 12.42
CA ALA A 38 -1.37 -13.25 13.56
C ALA A 38 -2.01 -12.11 14.35
N ALA A 39 -1.24 -11.03 14.59
CA ALA A 39 -1.77 -9.86 15.26
C ALA A 39 -2.88 -9.17 14.45
N SER A 40 -2.75 -9.10 13.12
CA SER A 40 -3.73 -8.50 12.23
C SER A 40 -5.04 -9.28 12.21
N ASP A 41 -4.98 -10.61 12.08
CA ASP A 41 -6.16 -11.47 11.96
C ASP A 41 -6.92 -11.55 13.29
N ASP A 42 -6.19 -11.60 14.42
CA ASP A 42 -6.79 -11.85 15.73
C ASP A 42 -7.18 -10.60 16.51
N CYS A 43 -6.75 -9.40 16.07
CA CYS A 43 -7.00 -8.16 16.81
C CYS A 43 -8.48 -7.95 17.14
N GLY A 44 -9.38 -8.33 16.22
CA GLY A 44 -10.83 -8.25 16.40
C GLY A 44 -11.34 -9.08 17.56
N ALA A 45 -11.01 -10.38 17.56
CA ALA A 45 -11.44 -11.33 18.58
C ALA A 45 -10.80 -11.03 19.94
N VAL A 46 -9.50 -10.73 19.97
CA VAL A 46 -8.78 -10.42 21.21
C VAL A 46 -9.31 -9.16 21.89
N ILE A 47 -9.67 -8.12 21.13
CA ILE A 47 -10.10 -6.83 21.69
C ILE A 47 -11.60 -6.79 21.98
N LEU A 48 -12.44 -7.31 21.08
CA LEU A 48 -13.90 -7.18 21.14
C LEU A 48 -14.62 -8.47 21.58
N GLY A 49 -13.87 -9.48 22.00
CA GLY A 49 -14.36 -10.78 22.43
C GLY A 49 -14.28 -11.84 21.33
N GLU A 50 -13.99 -13.06 21.78
CA GLU A 50 -13.83 -14.26 20.94
C GLU A 50 -15.05 -14.51 20.05
N GLU A 51 -14.81 -15.09 18.88
CA GLU A 51 -15.84 -15.46 17.92
C GLU A 51 -15.68 -16.93 17.52
N SER A 52 -16.77 -17.69 17.61
CA SER A 52 -16.79 -19.08 17.16
C SER A 52 -17.02 -19.20 15.65
N ASP A 53 -17.66 -18.19 15.04
CA ASP A 53 -17.88 -18.13 13.60
C ASP A 53 -16.66 -17.48 12.93
N PRO A 54 -15.96 -18.20 12.01
CA PRO A 54 -14.81 -17.66 11.30
C PRO A 54 -15.11 -16.34 10.57
N TYR A 55 -16.33 -16.17 10.04
CA TYR A 55 -16.71 -14.92 9.38
C TYR A 55 -16.65 -13.73 10.33
N TRP A 56 -17.18 -13.88 11.55
CA TRP A 56 -17.21 -12.77 12.51
C TRP A 56 -15.84 -12.49 13.12
N ARG A 57 -14.99 -13.52 13.26
CA ARG A 57 -13.58 -13.33 13.60
C ARG A 57 -12.88 -12.45 12.56
N ASP A 58 -12.94 -12.85 11.28
CA ASP A 58 -12.31 -12.12 10.18
C ASP A 58 -12.90 -10.72 10.01
N HIS A 59 -14.23 -10.59 10.13
CA HIS A 59 -14.91 -9.31 10.02
C HIS A 59 -14.46 -8.32 11.10
N LYS A 60 -14.36 -8.76 12.37
CA LYS A 60 -13.85 -7.91 13.45
C LYS A 60 -12.42 -7.48 13.19
N GLY A 61 -11.54 -8.41 12.80
CA GLY A 61 -10.15 -8.10 12.46
C GLY A 61 -10.05 -7.09 11.33
N ALA A 62 -10.79 -7.32 10.24
CA ALA A 62 -10.84 -6.42 9.09
C ALA A 62 -11.34 -5.02 9.46
N MET A 63 -12.37 -4.90 10.31
CA MET A 63 -12.94 -3.61 10.71
C MET A 63 -12.00 -2.78 11.59
N ILE A 64 -11.26 -3.41 12.50
CA ILE A 64 -10.26 -2.71 13.32
C ILE A 64 -9.09 -2.25 12.44
N ASN A 65 -8.59 -3.13 11.57
CA ASN A 65 -7.54 -2.76 10.62
C ASN A 65 -7.98 -1.63 9.68
N ALA A 66 -9.25 -1.61 9.25
CA ALA A 66 -9.79 -0.55 8.42
C ALA A 66 -9.71 0.84 9.09
N ILE A 67 -9.80 0.94 10.43
CA ILE A 67 -9.60 2.22 11.14
C ILE A 67 -8.18 2.75 10.88
N ARG A 68 -7.17 1.88 10.98
CA ARG A 68 -5.76 2.22 10.75
C ARG A 68 -5.51 2.55 9.28
N THR A 69 -5.98 1.69 8.37
CA THR A 69 -5.78 1.85 6.93
C THR A 69 -6.43 3.13 6.41
N ARG A 70 -7.69 3.42 6.79
CA ARG A 70 -8.38 4.64 6.37
C ARG A 70 -7.68 5.90 6.89
N LYS A 71 -7.15 5.87 8.11
CA LYS A 71 -6.33 6.97 8.64
C LYS A 71 -5.04 7.13 7.84
N GLY A 72 -4.29 6.06 7.62
CA GLY A 72 -3.04 6.06 6.85
C GLY A 72 -3.21 6.64 5.44
N ILE A 73 -4.24 6.18 4.72
CA ILE A 73 -4.57 6.68 3.38
C ILE A 73 -4.95 8.17 3.43
N ARG A 74 -5.79 8.60 4.39
CA ARG A 74 -6.21 10.00 4.51
C ARG A 74 -5.06 10.95 4.84
N ASP A 75 -4.11 10.51 5.66
CA ASP A 75 -2.99 11.33 6.12
C ASP A 75 -1.82 11.38 5.12
N ALA A 76 -1.82 10.50 4.10
CA ALA A 76 -0.77 10.42 3.09
C ALA A 76 -0.92 11.48 1.99
N ASP A 77 0.21 11.95 1.48
CA ASP A 77 0.30 12.75 0.25
C ASP A 77 0.32 11.85 -0.99
N VAL A 78 1.00 10.70 -0.89
CA VAL A 78 1.08 9.66 -1.92
C VAL A 78 0.73 8.30 -1.32
N VAL A 79 -0.08 7.53 -2.03
CA VAL A 79 -0.41 6.14 -1.69
C VAL A 79 0.23 5.23 -2.73
N VAL A 80 1.00 4.25 -2.27
CA VAL A 80 1.55 3.18 -3.12
C VAL A 80 0.80 1.90 -2.81
N VAL A 81 0.23 1.25 -3.82
CA VAL A 81 -0.49 -0.03 -3.67
C VAL A 81 0.22 -1.13 -4.45
N ARG A 82 0.70 -2.16 -3.74
CA ARG A 82 1.37 -3.32 -4.33
C ARG A 82 0.41 -4.49 -4.59
N PHE A 83 0.38 -4.96 -5.84
CA PHE A 83 -0.30 -6.19 -6.24
C PHE A 83 0.67 -7.34 -6.60
N GLY A 84 0.97 -8.23 -5.64
CA GLY A 84 1.81 -9.42 -5.84
C GLY A 84 1.05 -10.68 -6.25
N GLU A 85 1.78 -11.76 -6.56
CA GLU A 85 1.23 -12.94 -7.23
C GLU A 85 0.42 -13.88 -6.33
N LYS A 86 0.60 -13.78 -5.01
CA LYS A 86 -0.02 -14.68 -4.04
C LYS A 86 -1.37 -14.13 -3.57
N TYR A 87 -2.35 -15.04 -3.52
CA TYR A 87 -3.72 -14.79 -3.09
C TYR A 87 -4.45 -13.74 -3.95
N LYS A 88 -5.77 -13.69 -3.75
CA LYS A 88 -6.61 -12.67 -4.39
C LYS A 88 -6.57 -11.40 -3.51
N GLN A 89 -5.86 -10.37 -3.96
CA GLN A 89 -5.58 -9.17 -3.18
C GLN A 89 -6.72 -8.13 -3.20
N TRP A 90 -7.92 -8.56 -2.81
CA TRP A 90 -9.10 -7.71 -2.82
C TRP A 90 -9.01 -6.52 -1.86
N ASN A 91 -8.29 -6.68 -0.74
CA ASN A 91 -7.99 -5.57 0.17
C ASN A 91 -7.15 -4.49 -0.51
N ALA A 92 -6.15 -4.87 -1.31
CA ALA A 92 -5.31 -3.92 -2.05
C ALA A 92 -6.12 -3.17 -3.12
N ALA A 93 -7.00 -3.88 -3.85
CA ALA A 93 -7.91 -3.26 -4.81
C ALA A 93 -8.87 -2.26 -4.13
N PHE A 94 -9.40 -2.63 -2.96
CA PHE A 94 -10.25 -1.75 -2.17
C PHE A 94 -9.53 -0.49 -1.69
N ASP A 95 -8.29 -0.65 -1.20
CA ASP A 95 -7.45 0.48 -0.77
C ASP A 95 -7.09 1.42 -1.92
N ALA A 96 -6.76 0.88 -3.10
CA ALA A 96 -6.52 1.68 -4.31
C ALA A 96 -7.77 2.48 -4.71
N GLY A 97 -8.94 1.83 -4.73
CA GLY A 97 -10.21 2.49 -5.01
C GLY A 97 -10.55 3.58 -3.99
N TYR A 98 -10.32 3.31 -2.69
CA TYR A 98 -10.57 4.29 -1.63
C TYR A 98 -9.60 5.48 -1.71
N ALA A 99 -8.32 5.24 -2.00
CA ALA A 99 -7.34 6.31 -2.23
C ALA A 99 -7.73 7.18 -3.44
N ALA A 100 -8.12 6.56 -4.56
CA ALA A 100 -8.58 7.26 -5.75
C ALA A 100 -9.83 8.10 -5.47
N ALA A 101 -10.81 7.55 -4.73
CA ALA A 101 -12.02 8.26 -4.36
C ALA A 101 -11.77 9.49 -3.46
N LEU A 102 -10.69 9.47 -2.66
CA LEU A 102 -10.26 10.60 -1.86
C LEU A 102 -9.38 11.61 -2.63
N GLY A 103 -9.12 11.38 -3.91
CA GLY A 103 -8.25 12.22 -4.74
C GLY A 103 -6.77 12.16 -4.33
N LYS A 104 -6.33 11.05 -3.74
CA LYS A 104 -4.92 10.86 -3.37
C LYS A 104 -4.07 10.56 -4.59
N SER A 105 -2.83 11.05 -4.59
CA SER A 105 -1.83 10.68 -5.58
C SER A 105 -1.53 9.18 -5.44
N LEU A 106 -1.91 8.40 -6.44
CA LEU A 106 -1.82 6.94 -6.41
C LEU A 106 -0.70 6.44 -7.33
N ILE A 107 0.16 5.58 -6.79
CA ILE A 107 1.14 4.78 -7.53
C ILE A 107 0.75 3.31 -7.36
N VAL A 108 0.66 2.57 -8.46
CA VAL A 108 0.34 1.14 -8.45
C VAL A 108 1.59 0.36 -8.81
N LEU A 109 1.92 -0.67 -8.03
CA LEU A 109 3.11 -1.51 -8.22
C LEU A 109 2.70 -2.96 -8.47
N HIS A 110 2.88 -3.46 -9.68
CA HIS A 110 2.51 -4.83 -10.06
C HIS A 110 3.38 -5.40 -11.18
N PRO A 111 3.54 -6.75 -11.24
CA PRO A 111 4.25 -7.38 -12.33
C PRO A 111 3.39 -7.33 -13.62
N GLU A 112 4.00 -7.57 -14.77
CA GLU A 112 3.37 -7.40 -16.09
C GLU A 112 2.11 -8.25 -16.27
N GLU A 113 2.09 -9.43 -15.66
CA GLU A 113 1.04 -10.42 -15.69
C GLU A 113 -0.30 -9.88 -15.15
N HIS A 114 -0.27 -8.84 -14.30
CA HIS A 114 -1.48 -8.26 -13.71
C HIS A 114 -2.11 -7.11 -14.52
N GLN A 115 -1.47 -6.63 -15.59
CA GLN A 115 -1.93 -5.45 -16.35
C GLN A 115 -3.40 -5.55 -16.78
N HIS A 116 -3.83 -6.72 -17.31
CA HIS A 116 -5.22 -6.85 -17.76
C HIS A 116 -6.23 -6.82 -16.61
N ALA A 117 -5.88 -7.46 -15.49
CA ALA A 117 -6.76 -7.53 -14.31
C ALA A 117 -6.83 -6.21 -13.55
N LEU A 118 -5.79 -5.37 -13.67
CA LEU A 118 -5.67 -4.10 -12.96
C LEU A 118 -5.94 -2.88 -13.83
N LYS A 119 -6.35 -3.03 -15.11
CA LYS A 119 -6.50 -1.91 -16.05
C LYS A 119 -7.37 -0.75 -15.53
N GLU A 120 -8.44 -1.00 -14.77
CA GLU A 120 -9.26 0.05 -14.15
C GLU A 120 -8.56 0.72 -12.95
N VAL A 121 -7.76 -0.04 -12.20
CA VAL A 121 -6.95 0.47 -11.08
C VAL A 121 -5.80 1.31 -11.63
N ASP A 122 -5.13 0.84 -12.68
CA ASP A 122 -4.06 1.53 -13.40
C ASP A 122 -4.56 2.85 -14.01
N ALA A 123 -5.77 2.85 -14.57
CA ALA A 123 -6.40 4.07 -15.10
C ALA A 123 -6.65 5.14 -14.03
N ALA A 124 -6.76 4.76 -12.76
CA ALA A 124 -6.92 5.68 -11.63
C ALA A 124 -5.57 6.15 -11.05
N ALA A 125 -4.46 5.50 -11.41
CA ALA A 125 -3.13 5.79 -10.89
C ALA A 125 -2.43 6.90 -11.69
N LEU A 126 -1.58 7.68 -11.01
CA LEU A 126 -0.71 8.67 -11.68
C LEU A 126 0.57 8.03 -12.21
N ALA A 127 0.93 6.85 -11.71
CA ALA A 127 2.04 6.05 -12.21
C ALA A 127 1.80 4.56 -11.93
N VAL A 128 2.21 3.73 -12.90
CA VAL A 128 2.26 2.28 -12.76
C VAL A 128 3.72 1.83 -12.81
N ALA A 129 4.18 1.22 -11.73
CA ALA A 129 5.52 0.68 -11.56
C ALA A 129 5.50 -0.85 -11.60
N ARG A 130 6.61 -1.43 -12.04
CA ARG A 130 6.87 -2.87 -12.07
C ARG A 130 7.83 -3.30 -10.96
N GLU A 131 8.80 -2.44 -10.65
CA GLU A 131 9.81 -2.66 -9.62
C GLU A 131 9.79 -1.59 -8.52
N PRO A 132 10.06 -1.95 -7.25
CA PRO A 132 10.20 -1.01 -6.13
C PRO A 132 11.09 0.21 -6.43
N GLU A 133 12.17 0.03 -7.18
CA GLU A 133 13.14 1.09 -7.49
C GLU A 133 12.53 2.17 -8.40
N GLN A 134 11.54 1.81 -9.22
CA GLN A 134 10.81 2.81 -10.01
C GLN A 134 9.95 3.71 -9.09
N VAL A 135 9.37 3.16 -8.02
CA VAL A 135 8.68 3.96 -7.01
C VAL A 135 9.66 4.91 -6.33
N VAL A 136 10.84 4.44 -5.94
CA VAL A 136 11.90 5.28 -5.35
C VAL A 136 12.28 6.43 -6.29
N ALA A 137 12.49 6.14 -7.59
CA ALA A 137 12.82 7.14 -8.59
C ALA A 137 11.69 8.18 -8.76
N ILE A 138 10.42 7.76 -8.74
CA ILE A 138 9.27 8.67 -8.76
C ILE A 138 9.27 9.58 -7.54
N LEU A 139 9.45 9.03 -6.33
CA LEU A 139 9.47 9.81 -5.09
C LEU A 139 10.63 10.83 -5.07
N ALA A 140 11.82 10.44 -5.53
CA ALA A 140 12.96 11.33 -5.66
C ALA A 140 12.67 12.48 -6.63
N TYR A 141 12.04 12.19 -7.78
CA TYR A 141 11.66 13.21 -8.75
C TYR A 141 10.61 14.18 -8.17
N VAL A 142 9.57 13.66 -7.52
CA VAL A 142 8.51 14.48 -6.89
C VAL A 142 9.10 15.45 -5.86
N LEU A 143 10.08 15.02 -5.08
CA LEU A 143 10.71 15.86 -4.05
C LEU A 143 11.69 16.89 -4.60
N THR A 144 12.40 16.58 -5.68
CA THR A 144 13.57 17.36 -6.11
C THR A 144 13.43 18.03 -7.47
N GLY A 145 12.49 17.57 -8.30
CA GLY A 145 12.35 17.95 -9.71
C GLY A 145 13.51 17.49 -10.60
N ARG A 146 14.42 16.64 -10.11
CA ARG A 146 15.62 16.19 -10.83
C ARG A 146 15.45 14.76 -11.33
N LEU A 147 15.85 14.51 -12.58
CA LEU A 147 15.87 13.16 -13.13
C LEU A 147 16.94 12.31 -12.41
N PRO A 148 16.67 11.01 -12.17
CA PRO A 148 17.70 10.10 -11.70
C PRO A 148 18.81 10.01 -12.75
N VAL A 149 20.06 10.08 -12.32
CA VAL A 149 21.20 9.78 -13.18
C VAL A 149 21.17 8.27 -13.45
N ARG A 150 21.12 7.88 -14.72
CA ARG A 150 21.32 6.48 -15.12
C ARG A 150 22.81 6.32 -15.38
N ASP A 151 23.45 5.44 -14.62
CA ASP A 151 24.79 4.93 -14.94
C ASP A 151 24.72 3.96 -16.13
#